data_AF-A0A974BTG1-F1
#
_entry.id   AF-A0A974BTG1-F1
#
_cell.length_a   1.000
_cell.length_b   1.000
_cell.length_c   1.000
_cell.angle_alpha   90.00
_cell.angle_beta   90.00
_cell.angle_gamma   90.00
#
_symmetry.space_group_name_H-M   'P 1'
#
loop_
_entity.id
_entity.type
_entity.pdbx_description
1 polymer ?
#
loop_
_entity_poly.entity_id
_entity_poly.type
_entity_poly.pdbx_seq_one_letter_code
_entity_poly.pdbx_strand_id
1 'polypeptide(L)'
;MRHIQYIGETGQTWRTRMNHHRYNTKSCDKPVGQHFCSQNQISLQDMQVLILKGNFKTERERKIYEFKYMELFNTLRQGLNLWSGFMSHYVT
;
A
#
# COMPACT_ATOMS: atom_id res chain seq x y z
N MET A 1 7.42 -10.06 -16.12
CA MET A 1 6.37 -9.33 -15.36
C MET A 1 7.03 -8.27 -14.51
N ARG A 2 6.53 -7.03 -14.51
CA ARG A 2 7.00 -6.02 -13.55
C ARG A 2 6.38 -6.35 -12.19
N HIS A 3 7.21 -6.56 -11.17
CA HIS A 3 6.72 -6.59 -9.78
C HIS A 3 6.39 -5.16 -9.37
N ILE A 4 5.11 -4.81 -9.39
CA ILE A 4 4.66 -3.49 -8.93
C ILE A 4 4.37 -3.57 -7.43
N GLN A 5 4.96 -2.66 -6.67
CA GLN A 5 4.93 -2.68 -5.21
C GLN A 5 4.02 -1.59 -4.64
N TYR A 6 3.40 -1.88 -3.50
CA TYR A 6 2.63 -0.94 -2.70
C TYR A 6 3.11 -1.02 -1.25
N ILE A 7 3.39 0.13 -0.65
CA ILE A 7 3.65 0.25 0.78
C ILE A 7 2.42 0.85 1.44
N GLY A 8 1.98 0.25 2.53
CA GLY A 8 0.86 0.77 3.29
C GLY A 8 1.04 0.49 4.77
N GLU A 9 0.72 1.47 5.60
CA GLU A 9 0.57 1.26 7.02
C GLU A 9 -0.82 0.74 7.40
N THR A 10 -0.91 0.17 8.60
CA THR A 10 -2.21 0.00 9.25
C THR A 10 -2.09 0.06 10.77
N GLY A 11 -2.99 0.80 11.41
CA GLY A 11 -3.28 0.69 12.84
C GLY A 11 -4.36 -0.33 13.19
N GLN A 12 -4.97 -0.95 12.17
CA GLN A 12 -5.98 -1.98 12.34
C GLN A 12 -5.31 -3.35 12.49
N THR A 13 -6.09 -4.35 12.90
CA THR A 13 -5.60 -5.73 12.84
C THR A 13 -5.27 -6.13 11.40
N TRP A 14 -4.30 -7.02 11.25
CA TRP A 14 -3.92 -7.59 9.96
C TRP A 14 -5.13 -8.13 9.18
N ARG A 15 -6.01 -8.86 9.87
CA ARG A 15 -7.23 -9.43 9.29
C ARG A 15 -8.14 -8.35 8.71
N THR A 16 -8.39 -7.27 9.47
CA THR A 16 -9.24 -6.17 9.00
C THR A 16 -8.63 -5.49 7.78
N ARG A 17 -7.32 -5.19 7.81
CA ARG A 17 -6.62 -4.55 6.69
C ARG A 17 -6.70 -5.38 5.42
N MET A 18 -6.46 -6.69 5.50
CA MET A 18 -6.51 -7.58 4.34
C MET A 18 -7.93 -7.77 3.79
N ASN A 19 -8.93 -7.87 4.67
CA ASN A 19 -10.32 -7.95 4.23
C ASN A 19 -10.76 -6.68 3.48
N HIS A 20 -10.41 -5.50 4.00
CA HIS A 20 -10.66 -4.24 3.32
C HIS A 20 -9.95 -4.17 1.96
N HIS A 21 -8.70 -4.63 1.90
CA HIS A 21 -7.95 -4.64 0.64
C HIS A 21 -8.63 -5.55 -0.39
N ARG A 22 -8.96 -6.79 -0.01
CA ARG A 22 -9.70 -7.76 -0.84
C ARG A 22 -11.04 -7.23 -1.35
N TYR A 23 -11.74 -6.43 -0.55
CA TYR A 23 -12.99 -5.79 -0.98
C TYR A 23 -12.72 -4.66 -1.98
N ASN A 24 -11.74 -3.80 -1.69
CA ASN A 24 -11.42 -2.65 -2.54
C ASN A 24 -10.85 -3.05 -3.91
N THR A 25 -10.10 -4.15 -4.01
CA THR A 25 -9.57 -4.64 -5.29
C THR A 25 -10.65 -5.20 -6.22
N LYS A 26 -11.85 -5.52 -5.71
CA LYS A 26 -12.99 -5.97 -6.53
C LYS A 26 -13.73 -4.82 -7.23
N SER A 27 -13.52 -3.58 -6.80
CA SER A 27 -14.23 -2.41 -7.32
C SER A 27 -13.26 -1.54 -8.12
N CYS A 28 -13.54 -1.37 -9.41
CA CYS A 28 -12.71 -0.60 -10.34
C CYS A 28 -12.77 0.91 -10.09
N ASP A 29 -13.70 1.38 -9.26
CA ASP A 29 -13.88 2.80 -8.94
C ASP A 29 -12.89 3.30 -7.90
N LYS A 30 -12.17 2.39 -7.23
CA LYS A 30 -11.16 2.71 -6.24
C LYS A 30 -9.78 2.70 -6.88
N PRO A 31 -8.85 3.60 -6.48
CA PRO A 31 -7.50 3.64 -7.04
C PRO A 31 -6.80 2.29 -7.01
N VAL A 32 -6.92 1.57 -5.89
CA VAL A 32 -6.34 0.23 -5.77
C VAL A 32 -6.96 -0.78 -6.74
N GLY A 33 -8.28 -0.72 -6.97
CA GLY A 33 -8.99 -1.65 -7.83
C GLY A 33 -8.80 -1.37 -9.33
N GLN A 34 -8.53 -0.12 -9.73
CA GLN A 34 -8.14 0.21 -11.10
C GLN A 34 -6.93 -0.62 -11.59
N HIS A 35 -5.97 -0.88 -10.69
CA HIS A 35 -4.80 -1.70 -11.02
C HIS A 35 -5.14 -3.17 -11.31
N PHE A 36 -6.17 -3.73 -10.67
CA PHE A 36 -6.61 -5.11 -10.89
C PHE A 36 -7.60 -5.22 -12.04
N CYS A 37 -8.47 -4.22 -12.21
CA CYS A 37 -9.50 -4.22 -13.25
C CYS A 37 -8.97 -3.94 -14.65
N SER A 38 -7.90 -3.13 -14.79
CA SER A 38 -7.42 -2.67 -16.10
C SER A 38 -6.71 -3.73 -16.93
N GLN A 39 -6.41 -4.92 -16.37
CA GLN A 39 -5.58 -5.91 -17.08
C GLN A 39 -6.16 -7.32 -17.20
N ASN A 40 -7.33 -7.65 -16.63
CA ASN A 40 -7.91 -9.01 -16.67
C ASN A 40 -6.93 -10.17 -16.30
N GLN A 41 -5.78 -9.87 -15.70
CA GLN A 41 -4.66 -10.81 -15.53
C GLN A 41 -4.07 -10.81 -14.13
N ILE A 42 -4.25 -9.74 -13.34
CA ILE A 42 -3.74 -9.68 -11.97
C ILE A 42 -4.88 -10.09 -11.05
N SER A 43 -4.81 -11.32 -10.55
CA SER A 43 -5.71 -11.86 -9.54
C SER A 43 -5.27 -11.43 -8.15
N LEU A 44 -6.19 -11.42 -7.19
CA LEU A 44 -5.85 -11.35 -5.77
C LEU A 44 -4.92 -12.49 -5.33
N GLN A 45 -4.93 -13.62 -6.05
CA GLN A 45 -4.04 -14.76 -5.80
C GLN A 45 -2.57 -14.45 -6.17
N ASP A 46 -2.34 -13.48 -7.05
CA ASP A 46 -0.99 -13.03 -7.43
C ASP A 46 -0.41 -12.02 -6.43
N MET A 47 -1.25 -11.53 -5.49
CA MET A 47 -0.81 -10.60 -4.46
C MET A 47 0.00 -11.35 -3.39
N GLN A 48 1.28 -11.03 -3.31
CA GLN A 48 2.13 -11.41 -2.19
C GLN A 48 2.19 -10.28 -1.17
N VAL A 49 2.15 -10.63 0.12
CA VAL A 49 2.30 -9.63 1.18
C VAL A 49 3.43 -10.00 2.14
N LEU A 50 4.25 -9.00 2.45
CA LEU A 50 5.36 -9.08 3.37
C LEU A 50 5.15 -8.08 4.51
N ILE A 51 5.31 -8.52 5.76
CA ILE A 51 5.35 -7.62 6.92
C ILE A 51 6.77 -7.09 7.05
N LEU A 52 6.96 -5.80 6.77
CA LEU A 52 8.28 -5.15 6.86
C LEU A 52 8.67 -4.81 8.30
N LYS A 53 7.70 -4.35 9.10
CA LYS A 53 7.91 -3.95 10.49
C LYS A 53 6.59 -3.94 11.27
N GLY A 54 6.66 -4.30 12.55
CA GLY A 54 5.53 -4.24 13.49
C GLY A 54 5.91 -3.59 14.83
N ASN A 55 5.01 -3.69 15.81
CA ASN A 55 5.18 -3.22 17.20
C ASN A 55 5.45 -1.71 17.35
N PHE A 56 4.94 -0.90 16.44
CA PHE A 56 4.95 0.57 16.58
C PHE A 56 4.13 1.01 17.79
N LYS A 57 4.62 2.03 18.50
CA LYS A 57 3.96 2.55 19.70
C LYS A 57 2.98 3.66 19.37
N THR A 58 3.23 4.40 18.30
CA THR A 58 2.40 5.53 17.89
C THR A 58 2.02 5.45 16.42
N GLU A 59 0.90 6.09 16.08
CA GLU A 59 0.50 6.31 14.68
C GLU A 59 1.56 7.09 13.91
N ARG A 60 2.16 8.11 14.56
CA ARG A 60 3.21 8.94 13.95
C ARG A 60 4.42 8.11 13.53
N GLU A 61 4.93 7.25 14.41
CA GLU A 61 6.03 6.33 14.06
C GLU A 61 5.68 5.46 12.85
N ARG A 62 4.48 4.90 12.86
CA ARG A 62 4.01 4.02 11.80
C ARG A 62 3.93 4.74 10.44
N LYS A 63 3.40 5.96 10.41
CA LYS A 63 3.36 6.82 9.21
C LYS A 63 4.76 7.26 8.74
N ILE A 64 5.68 7.56 9.65
CA ILE A 64 7.07 7.87 9.30
C ILE A 64 7.73 6.66 8.63
N TYR A 65 7.51 5.45 9.15
CA TYR A 65 8.07 4.24 8.54
C TYR A 65 7.40 3.89 7.21
N GLU A 66 6.10 4.14 7.05
CA GLU A 66 5.42 4.03 5.74
C GLU A 66 6.17 4.86 4.70
N PHE A 67 6.37 6.16 4.98
CA PHE A 67 7.09 7.06 4.08
C PHE A 67 8.53 6.61 3.82
N LYS A 68 9.29 6.24 4.85
CA LYS A 68 10.66 5.71 4.70
C LYS A 68 10.72 4.51 3.77
N TYR A 69 9.78 3.58 3.88
CA TYR A 69 9.73 2.42 2.99
C TYR A 69 9.27 2.80 1.58
N MET A 70 8.36 3.76 1.43
CA MET A 70 7.99 4.27 0.11
C MET A 70 9.17 4.90 -0.64
N GLU A 71 10.03 5.64 0.07
CA GLU A 71 11.29 6.17 -0.48
C GLU A 71 12.27 5.04 -0.81
N LEU A 72 12.50 4.12 0.14
CA LEU A 72 13.44 3.01 -0.02
C LEU A 72 13.09 2.12 -1.24
N PHE A 73 11.81 1.82 -1.41
CA PHE A 73 11.32 0.99 -2.52
C PHE A 73 10.88 1.81 -3.74
N ASN A 74 11.03 3.14 -3.69
CA ASN A 74 10.65 4.07 -4.76
C ASN A 74 9.21 3.88 -5.27
N THR A 75 8.27 3.54 -4.39
CA THR A 75 6.91 3.16 -4.80
C THR A 75 6.05 4.33 -5.24
N LEU A 76 6.48 5.57 -4.99
CA LEU A 76 5.85 6.78 -5.52
C LEU A 76 6.09 6.98 -7.02
N ARG A 77 7.24 6.54 -7.54
CA ARG A 77 7.59 6.69 -8.96
C ARG A 77 7.41 5.41 -9.75
N GLN A 78 7.65 4.26 -9.11
CA GLN A 78 7.68 2.96 -9.77
C GLN A 78 6.67 1.94 -9.19
N GLY A 79 5.90 2.33 -8.18
CA GLY A 79 4.92 1.49 -7.51
C GLY A 79 3.48 1.98 -7.65
N LEU A 80 2.61 1.51 -6.75
CA LEU A 80 1.18 1.86 -6.71
C LEU A 80 0.86 3.00 -5.73
N ASN A 81 1.84 3.54 -5.01
CA ASN A 81 1.60 4.64 -4.08
C ASN A 81 1.40 5.94 -4.87
N LEU A 82 0.25 6.59 -4.71
CA LEU A 82 -0.07 7.83 -5.43
C LEU A 82 0.40 9.10 -4.71
N TRP A 83 0.65 9.02 -3.40
CA TRP A 83 0.99 10.19 -2.59
C TRP A 83 1.78 9.79 -1.36
N SER A 84 2.62 10.70 -0.86
CA SER A 84 3.59 10.47 0.21
C SER A 84 3.00 10.30 1.61
N GLY A 85 1.68 10.28 1.77
CA GLY A 85 0.96 9.88 2.98
C GLY A 85 1.31 10.71 4.22
N PHE A 86 0.55 11.70 4.71
CA PHE A 86 0.89 12.55 5.89
C PHE A 86 2.21 13.34 5.82
N MET A 87 3.32 12.75 5.36
CA MET A 87 4.64 13.37 5.22
C MET A 87 4.70 14.40 4.09
N SER A 88 3.80 14.29 3.12
CA SER A 88 3.48 15.34 2.12
C SER A 88 3.30 16.77 2.66
N HIS A 89 2.87 16.95 3.90
CA HIS A 89 2.72 18.27 4.52
C HIS A 89 4.06 18.87 4.99
N TYR A 90 5.12 18.06 4.97
CA TYR A 90 6.44 18.39 5.50
C TYR A 90 7.55 18.30 4.44
N VAL A 91 7.27 17.66 3.31
CA VAL A 91 8.22 17.52 2.19
C VAL A 91 7.83 18.54 1.13
N THR A 92 8.75 19.44 0.80
CA THR A 92 8.58 20.54 -0.18
C THR A 92 9.02 20.11 -1.57
#